data_AF-A0A7G1IEQ4-F1
#
_entry.id   AF-A0A7G1IEQ4-F1
#
_cell.length_a   1.000
_cell.length_b   1.000
_cell.length_c   1.000
_cell.angle_alpha   90.00
_cell.angle_beta   90.00
_cell.angle_gamma   90.00
#
_symmetry.space_group_name_H-M   'P 1'
#
loop_
_entity.id
_entity.type
_entity.pdbx_description
1 polymer ?
#
loop_
_entity_poly.entity_id
_entity_poly.type
_entity_poly.pdbx_seq_one_letter_code
_entity_poly.pdbx_strand_id
1 'polypeptide(L)'
;MTRQSAYRQVLDYANRANPYPLYAQLRQTPVARYEDGSYVVSTHREIVALLHDPRISSDMTKGTQLEPDLIPGFITLDPPEHGRLRRMAMRHFGPPHRAGWIDGMRDKFADMVERLIDDCRGRGQIDIVDDLAYPLPVSVICDMLGVPLEDEPRFQRWTQDFLDGEFGTPQQRQRGEQAIAEMREYITEIAEAYRRQPGTTYCRGGSPTTTPTAR
;
A
#
# COMPACT_ATOMS: atom_id res chain seq x y z
N MET A 1 -10.09 -38.08 -3.27
CA MET A 1 -10.12 -36.63 -3.61
C MET A 1 -10.40 -35.86 -2.33
N THR A 2 -9.37 -35.40 -1.64
CA THR A 2 -9.52 -34.62 -0.41
C THR A 2 -10.10 -33.25 -0.79
N ARG A 3 -11.31 -32.95 -0.33
CA ARG A 3 -11.99 -31.69 -0.61
C ARG A 3 -11.10 -30.57 -0.09
N GLN A 4 -10.53 -29.75 -0.99
CA GLN A 4 -9.71 -28.60 -0.60
C GLN A 4 -10.56 -27.73 0.34
N SER A 5 -9.98 -27.31 1.46
CA SER A 5 -10.70 -26.50 2.44
C SER A 5 -11.24 -25.23 1.78
N ALA A 6 -12.43 -24.77 2.20
CA ALA A 6 -13.08 -23.60 1.61
C ALA A 6 -12.17 -22.35 1.63
N TYR A 7 -11.31 -22.23 2.64
CA TYR A 7 -10.28 -21.19 2.72
C TYR A 7 -9.23 -21.28 1.61
N ARG A 8 -8.71 -22.46 1.30
CA ARG A 8 -7.76 -22.63 0.19
C ARG A 8 -8.40 -22.33 -1.16
N GLN A 9 -9.69 -22.61 -1.33
CA GLN A 9 -10.42 -22.24 -2.54
C GLN A 9 -10.62 -20.72 -2.65
N VAL A 10 -10.80 -20.01 -1.52
CA VAL A 10 -10.86 -18.54 -1.49
C VAL A 10 -9.55 -17.93 -2.01
N LEU A 11 -8.40 -18.53 -1.71
CA LEU A 11 -7.09 -18.08 -2.17
C LEU A 11 -6.78 -18.47 -3.62
N ASP A 12 -7.58 -19.35 -4.22
CA ASP A 12 -7.41 -19.76 -5.62
C ASP A 12 -7.85 -18.63 -6.56
N TYR A 13 -6.97 -18.27 -7.49
CA TYR A 13 -7.22 -17.25 -8.52
C TYR A 13 -8.51 -17.53 -9.30
N ALA A 14 -8.85 -18.80 -9.54
CA ALA A 14 -10.06 -19.20 -10.26
C ALA A 14 -11.36 -18.71 -9.58
N ASN A 15 -11.34 -18.47 -8.27
CA ASN A 15 -12.51 -18.03 -7.50
C ASN A 15 -12.55 -16.52 -7.26
N ARG A 16 -11.52 -15.75 -7.67
CA ARG A 16 -11.41 -14.32 -7.40
C ARG A 16 -12.57 -13.49 -7.96
N ALA A 17 -13.15 -13.91 -9.08
CA ALA A 17 -14.30 -13.24 -9.69
C ALA A 17 -15.58 -13.33 -8.83
N ASN A 18 -15.73 -14.38 -8.02
CA ASN A 18 -16.90 -14.57 -7.16
C ASN A 18 -16.58 -15.43 -5.91
N PRO A 19 -15.85 -14.88 -4.92
CA PRO A 19 -15.50 -15.62 -3.70
C PRO A 19 -16.65 -15.66 -2.67
N TYR A 20 -17.73 -14.91 -2.90
CA TYR A 20 -18.80 -14.71 -1.91
C TYR A 20 -19.52 -16.00 -1.47
N PRO A 21 -19.77 -17.01 -2.34
CA PRO A 21 -20.31 -18.29 -1.91
C PRO A 21 -19.37 -19.04 -0.96
N LEU A 22 -18.06 -18.96 -1.18
CA LEU A 22 -17.06 -19.57 -0.29
C LEU A 22 -17.00 -18.85 1.05
N TYR A 23 -17.12 -17.51 1.07
CA TYR A 23 -17.26 -16.76 2.31
C TYR A 23 -18.54 -17.15 3.07
N ALA A 24 -19.64 -17.41 2.37
CA ALA A 24 -20.87 -17.89 2.99
C ALA A 24 -20.70 -19.26 3.63
N GLN A 25 -19.96 -20.17 2.98
CA GLN A 25 -19.60 -21.46 3.56
C GLN A 25 -18.70 -21.30 4.79
N LEU A 26 -17.66 -20.46 4.72
CA LEU A 26 -16.77 -20.21 5.86
C LEU A 26 -17.50 -19.63 7.06
N ARG A 27 -18.54 -18.81 6.85
CA ARG A 27 -19.37 -18.24 7.92
C ARG A 27 -20.21 -19.26 8.68
N GLN A 28 -20.43 -20.46 8.14
CA GLN A 28 -21.13 -21.54 8.86
C GLN A 28 -20.34 -22.05 10.07
N THR A 29 -19.01 -21.92 10.02
CA THR A 29 -18.09 -22.20 11.14
C THR A 29 -17.25 -20.95 11.38
N PRO A 30 -17.73 -19.99 12.20
CA PRO A 30 -17.13 -18.66 12.37
C PRO A 30 -15.64 -18.65 12.69
N VAL A 31 -15.18 -19.64 13.45
CA VAL A 31 -13.77 -19.87 13.80
C VAL A 31 -13.47 -21.35 13.53
N ALA A 32 -12.66 -21.61 12.51
CA ALA A 32 -12.28 -22.96 12.12
C ALA A 32 -10.77 -23.15 12.27
N ARG A 33 -10.37 -24.22 12.97
CA ARG A 33 -8.96 -24.64 13.07
C ARG A 33 -8.61 -25.59 11.94
N TYR A 34 -7.44 -25.41 11.33
CA TYR A 34 -6.94 -26.19 10.21
C TYR A 34 -5.84 -27.16 10.65
N GLU A 35 -5.50 -28.13 9.80
CA GLU A 35 -4.54 -29.20 10.09
C GLU A 35 -3.13 -28.68 10.40
N ASP A 36 -2.74 -27.56 9.78
CA ASP A 36 -1.48 -26.85 10.05
C ASP A 36 -1.49 -26.05 11.37
N GLY A 37 -2.58 -26.12 12.13
CA GLY A 37 -2.75 -25.41 13.39
C GLY A 37 -3.24 -23.97 13.25
N SER A 38 -3.35 -23.45 12.01
CA SER A 38 -3.87 -22.11 11.77
C SER A 38 -5.37 -22.02 12.05
N TYR A 39 -5.86 -20.80 12.27
CA TYR A 39 -7.27 -20.50 12.44
C TYR A 39 -7.76 -19.59 11.31
N VAL A 40 -8.95 -19.89 10.79
CA VAL A 40 -9.66 -19.03 9.84
C VAL A 40 -10.87 -18.44 10.57
N VAL A 41 -10.97 -17.12 10.58
CA VAL A 41 -12.08 -16.37 11.18
C VAL A 41 -12.86 -15.66 10.07
N SER A 42 -14.16 -15.88 10.01
CA SER A 42 -14.96 -15.58 8.80
C SER A 42 -16.15 -14.64 9.01
N THR A 43 -16.42 -14.26 10.25
CA THR A 43 -17.58 -13.44 10.63
C THR A 43 -17.14 -12.08 11.17
N HIS A 44 -17.91 -11.04 10.85
CA HIS A 44 -17.58 -9.66 11.20
C HIS A 44 -17.30 -9.47 12.71
N ARG A 45 -18.16 -10.04 13.57
CA ARG A 45 -18.05 -9.89 15.02
C ARG A 45 -16.71 -10.46 15.54
N GLU A 46 -16.36 -11.67 15.14
CA GLU A 46 -15.12 -12.34 15.55
C GLU A 46 -13.89 -11.64 14.95
N ILE A 47 -13.95 -11.21 13.69
CA ILE A 47 -12.86 -10.44 13.05
C ILE A 47 -12.61 -9.13 13.81
N VAL A 48 -13.65 -8.33 14.07
CA VAL A 48 -13.52 -7.05 14.79
C VAL A 48 -13.02 -7.27 16.21
N ALA A 49 -13.49 -8.32 16.90
CA ALA A 49 -13.01 -8.65 18.24
C ALA A 49 -11.51 -8.98 18.24
N LEU A 50 -11.03 -9.80 17.30
CA LEU A 50 -9.62 -10.17 17.22
C LEU A 50 -8.73 -9.01 16.76
N LEU A 51 -9.18 -8.17 15.83
CA LEU A 51 -8.43 -6.99 15.37
C LEU A 51 -8.13 -5.98 16.49
N HIS A 52 -8.89 -6.01 17.59
CA HIS A 52 -8.70 -5.13 18.75
C HIS A 52 -8.21 -5.89 20.00
N ASP A 53 -7.97 -7.19 19.90
CA ASP A 53 -7.50 -7.99 21.03
C ASP A 53 -5.98 -7.87 21.16
N PRO A 54 -5.45 -7.28 22.25
CA PRO A 54 -4.01 -7.07 22.43
C PRO A 54 -3.21 -8.37 22.58
N ARG A 55 -3.89 -9.52 22.72
CA ARG A 55 -3.24 -10.84 22.75
C ARG A 55 -2.93 -11.37 21.34
N ILE A 56 -3.52 -10.78 20.30
CA ILE A 56 -3.24 -11.11 18.91
C ILE A 56 -2.11 -10.20 18.43
N SER A 57 -1.00 -10.82 18.06
CA SER A 57 0.23 -10.15 17.64
C SER A 57 0.32 -10.10 16.12
N SER A 58 0.71 -8.95 15.59
CA SER A 58 1.13 -8.80 14.18
C SER A 58 2.63 -8.99 14.02
N ASP A 59 3.38 -9.04 15.12
CA ASP A 59 4.80 -9.35 15.13
C ASP A 59 5.05 -10.80 14.72
N MET A 60 5.53 -10.96 13.49
CA MET A 60 5.80 -12.27 12.89
C MET A 60 6.98 -13.00 13.56
N THR A 61 7.86 -12.28 14.28
CA THR A 61 8.94 -12.91 15.06
C THR A 61 8.40 -13.70 16.26
N LYS A 62 7.16 -13.40 16.68
CA LYS A 62 6.45 -14.13 17.74
C LYS A 62 5.60 -15.29 17.18
N GLY A 63 5.51 -15.41 15.85
CA GLY A 63 4.79 -16.46 15.14
C GLY A 63 5.68 -17.67 14.78
N THR A 64 5.04 -18.71 14.23
CA THR A 64 5.71 -19.96 13.82
C THR A 64 6.17 -19.98 12.36
N GLN A 65 5.88 -18.95 11.58
CA GLN A 65 6.27 -18.83 10.16
C GLN A 65 7.22 -17.64 10.01
N LEU A 66 8.50 -17.95 9.86
CA LEU A 66 9.58 -16.98 9.62
C LEU A 66 9.85 -16.90 8.13
N GLU A 67 9.16 -16.02 7.44
CA GLU A 67 9.68 -15.42 6.21
C GLU A 67 9.74 -13.91 6.49
N PRO A 68 10.93 -13.30 6.51
CA PRO A 68 11.04 -11.87 6.78
C PRO A 68 10.37 -11.07 5.67
N ASP A 69 9.53 -10.11 6.04
CA ASP A 69 8.93 -9.17 5.09
C ASP A 69 10.02 -8.45 4.28
N LEU A 70 9.81 -8.42 2.96
CA LEU A 70 10.62 -7.64 2.02
C LEU A 70 10.49 -6.13 2.26
N ILE A 71 9.41 -5.69 2.92
CA ILE A 71 9.17 -4.29 3.27
C ILE A 71 9.07 -4.15 4.80
N PRO A 72 10.15 -3.73 5.48
CA PRO A 72 10.07 -3.36 6.89
C PRO A 72 9.13 -2.16 7.04
N GLY A 73 8.03 -2.35 7.75
CA GLY A 73 7.05 -1.33 8.07
C GLY A 73 6.56 -1.48 9.50
N PHE A 74 5.99 -0.42 10.07
CA PHE A 74 5.46 -0.53 11.44
C PHE A 74 4.26 -1.49 11.55
N ILE A 75 3.67 -1.92 10.43
CA ILE A 75 2.48 -2.80 10.35
C ILE A 75 2.72 -4.17 11.01
N THR A 76 3.95 -4.66 11.00
CA THR A 76 4.34 -5.93 11.63
C THR A 76 4.92 -5.75 13.03
N LEU A 77 4.69 -4.60 13.67
CA LEU A 77 5.08 -4.37 15.05
C LEU A 77 3.86 -4.42 15.96
N ASP A 78 4.09 -4.80 17.22
CA ASP A 78 3.11 -4.65 18.28
C ASP A 78 3.29 -3.32 19.05
N PRO A 79 2.33 -2.92 19.90
CA PRO A 79 2.56 -1.89 20.90
C PRO A 79 3.76 -2.22 21.82
N PRO A 80 4.53 -1.20 22.27
CA PRO A 80 4.30 0.23 22.06
C PRO A 80 4.92 0.80 20.76
N GLU A 81 5.86 0.09 20.14
CA GLU A 81 6.60 0.53 18.95
C GLU A 81 5.69 0.86 17.76
N HIS A 82 4.70 0.00 17.46
CA HIS A 82 3.70 0.27 16.42
C HIS A 82 3.02 1.62 16.64
N GLY A 83 2.55 1.87 17.88
CA GLY A 83 1.86 3.11 18.23
C GLY A 83 2.77 4.34 18.09
N ARG A 84 4.04 4.23 18.45
CA ARG A 84 5.02 5.31 18.32
C ARG A 84 5.26 5.67 16.85
N LEU A 85 5.55 4.69 16.01
CA LEU A 85 5.84 4.92 14.59
C LEU A 85 4.58 5.34 13.81
N ARG A 86 3.42 4.72 14.08
CA ARG A 86 2.14 5.10 13.48
C ARG A 86 1.80 6.56 13.76
N ARG A 87 1.98 7.04 15.00
CA ARG A 87 1.74 8.47 15.32
C ARG A 87 2.65 9.40 14.53
N MET A 88 3.93 9.04 14.38
CA MET A 88 4.88 9.82 13.60
C MET A 88 4.51 9.86 12.11
N ALA A 89 4.08 8.74 11.53
CA ALA A 89 3.66 8.68 10.13
C ALA A 89 2.31 9.39 9.90
N MET A 90 1.32 9.16 10.76
CA MET A 90 -0.07 9.62 10.55
C MET A 90 -0.32 11.09 10.87
N ARG A 91 0.59 11.79 11.56
CA ARG A 91 0.49 13.25 11.81
C ARG A 91 0.36 14.09 10.53
N HIS A 92 0.67 13.48 9.40
CA HIS A 92 0.73 14.09 8.07
C HIS A 92 -0.57 13.97 7.27
N PHE A 93 -1.53 13.16 7.72
CA PHE A 93 -2.68 12.78 6.91
C PHE A 93 -4.03 13.23 7.48
N GLY A 94 -4.08 13.78 8.70
CA GLY A 94 -5.38 14.16 9.28
C GLY A 94 -5.30 14.90 10.62
N PRO A 95 -6.46 15.10 11.26
CA PRO A 95 -6.57 15.80 12.53
C PRO A 95 -5.76 15.12 13.66
N PRO A 96 -5.25 15.88 14.64
CA PRO A 96 -5.35 17.35 14.77
C PRO A 96 -4.30 18.11 13.96
N HIS A 97 -3.27 17.44 13.45
CA HIS A 97 -2.08 18.09 12.89
C HIS A 97 -2.27 18.64 11.47
N ARG A 98 -3.17 18.03 10.68
CA ARG A 98 -3.50 18.45 9.31
C ARG A 98 -4.98 18.25 9.00
N ALA A 99 -5.84 18.90 9.77
CA ALA A 99 -7.27 18.92 9.47
C ALA A 99 -7.53 19.52 8.08
N GLY A 100 -8.40 18.89 7.29
CA GLY A 100 -8.75 19.33 5.93
C GLY A 100 -7.67 19.12 4.87
N TRP A 101 -6.53 18.49 5.19
CA TRP A 101 -5.50 18.21 4.19
C TRP A 101 -6.02 17.30 3.07
N ILE A 102 -6.63 16.16 3.42
CA ILE A 102 -7.21 15.24 2.44
C ILE A 102 -8.31 15.93 1.62
N ASP A 103 -9.18 16.70 2.26
CA ASP A 103 -10.24 17.44 1.55
C ASP A 103 -9.65 18.47 0.58
N GLY A 104 -8.56 19.14 0.97
CA GLY A 104 -7.82 20.09 0.12
C GLY A 104 -7.05 19.45 -1.04
N MET A 105 -6.91 18.12 -1.07
CA MET A 105 -6.32 17.41 -2.21
C MET A 105 -7.34 17.07 -3.30
N ARG A 106 -8.64 17.33 -3.09
CA ARG A 106 -9.72 16.97 -4.03
C ARG A 106 -9.44 17.45 -5.45
N ASP A 107 -9.18 18.74 -5.63
CA ASP A 107 -9.00 19.33 -6.96
C ASP A 107 -7.75 18.75 -7.63
N LYS A 108 -6.68 18.55 -6.86
CA LYS A 108 -5.45 17.91 -7.35
C LYS A 108 -5.67 16.48 -7.82
N PHE A 109 -6.46 15.70 -7.09
CA PHE A 109 -6.81 14.34 -7.49
C PHE A 109 -7.73 14.33 -8.72
N ALA A 110 -8.64 15.30 -8.83
CA ALA A 110 -9.43 15.49 -10.04
C ALA A 110 -8.52 15.79 -11.24
N ASP A 111 -7.55 16.70 -11.11
CA ASP A 111 -6.58 17.01 -12.17
C ASP A 111 -5.75 15.78 -12.57
N MET A 112 -5.35 14.93 -11.61
CA MET A 112 -4.63 13.68 -11.89
C MET A 112 -5.48 12.72 -12.71
N VAL A 113 -6.75 12.54 -12.33
CA VAL A 113 -7.70 11.69 -13.07
C VAL A 113 -7.97 12.25 -14.46
N GLU A 114 -8.18 13.56 -14.58
CA GLU A 114 -8.38 14.22 -15.88
C GLU A 114 -7.19 13.99 -16.80
N ARG A 115 -5.94 14.18 -16.33
CA ARG A 115 -4.75 13.89 -17.14
C ARG A 115 -4.70 12.44 -17.65
N LEU A 116 -4.98 11.45 -16.80
CA LEU A 116 -4.99 10.04 -17.21
C LEU A 116 -6.07 9.73 -18.25
N ILE A 117 -7.26 10.35 -18.12
CA ILE A 117 -8.33 10.25 -19.12
C ILE A 117 -7.92 10.96 -20.42
N ASP A 118 -7.25 12.10 -20.31
CA ASP A 118 -6.79 12.92 -21.43
C ASP A 118 -5.75 12.20 -22.29
N ASP A 119 -4.82 11.48 -21.65
CA ASP A 119 -3.81 10.66 -22.31
C ASP A 119 -4.44 9.52 -23.13
N CYS A 120 -5.67 9.14 -22.79
CA CYS A 120 -6.43 8.13 -23.52
C CYS A 120 -7.27 8.69 -24.68
N ARG A 121 -7.36 10.02 -24.86
CA ARG A 121 -8.21 10.62 -25.89
C ARG A 121 -7.82 10.15 -27.29
N GLY A 122 -8.84 9.95 -28.13
CA GLY A 122 -8.65 9.51 -29.51
C GLY A 122 -8.42 8.00 -29.66
N ARG A 123 -8.27 7.25 -28.57
CA ARG A 123 -8.28 5.78 -28.58
C ARG A 123 -9.73 5.29 -28.68
N GLY A 124 -9.99 4.32 -29.58
CA GLY A 124 -11.30 3.67 -29.68
C GLY A 124 -11.60 2.67 -28.55
N GLN A 125 -10.59 2.35 -27.74
CA GLN A 125 -10.67 1.41 -26.63
C GLN A 125 -9.61 1.77 -25.58
N ILE A 126 -9.96 1.60 -24.31
CA ILE A 126 -9.10 1.81 -23.14
C ILE A 126 -9.17 0.59 -22.22
N ASP A 127 -8.08 0.31 -21.50
CA ASP A 127 -8.06 -0.64 -20.39
C ASP A 127 -8.11 0.15 -19.07
N ILE A 128 -9.23 0.10 -18.35
CA ILE A 128 -9.41 0.87 -17.12
C ILE A 128 -8.40 0.49 -16.03
N VAL A 129 -7.86 -0.73 -16.04
CA VAL A 129 -6.86 -1.15 -15.05
C VAL A 129 -5.52 -0.49 -15.36
N ASP A 130 -5.00 -0.73 -16.55
CA ASP A 130 -3.66 -0.29 -16.94
C ASP A 130 -3.60 1.22 -17.20
N ASP A 131 -4.65 1.80 -17.77
CA ASP A 131 -4.68 3.21 -18.16
C ASP A 131 -5.15 4.15 -17.03
N LEU A 132 -5.80 3.65 -15.96
CA LEU A 132 -6.36 4.50 -14.90
C LEU A 132 -6.18 3.97 -13.48
N ALA A 133 -6.65 2.76 -13.19
CA ALA A 133 -6.72 2.25 -11.82
C ALA A 133 -5.34 1.95 -11.22
N TYR A 134 -4.38 1.52 -12.05
CA TYR A 134 -3.02 1.26 -11.62
C TYR A 134 -2.15 2.54 -11.55
N PRO A 135 -2.15 3.45 -12.55
CA PRO A 135 -1.33 4.66 -12.49
C PRO A 135 -1.76 5.65 -11.40
N LEU A 136 -3.06 5.81 -11.17
CA LEU A 136 -3.58 6.85 -10.28
C LEU A 136 -3.05 6.74 -8.83
N PRO A 137 -3.14 5.58 -8.13
CA PRO A 137 -2.60 5.45 -6.78
C PRO A 137 -1.09 5.70 -6.72
N VAL A 138 -0.34 5.29 -7.75
CA VAL A 138 1.11 5.49 -7.79
C VAL A 138 1.44 6.98 -7.90
N SER A 139 0.80 7.73 -8.80
CA SER A 139 1.01 9.19 -8.92
C SER A 139 0.59 9.93 -7.65
N VAL A 140 -0.50 9.51 -6.99
CA VAL A 140 -0.88 10.06 -5.68
C VAL A 140 0.21 9.83 -4.64
N ILE A 141 0.75 8.62 -4.52
CA ILE A 141 1.80 8.30 -3.54
C ILE A 141 3.09 9.07 -3.88
N CYS A 142 3.50 9.12 -5.15
CA CYS A 142 4.67 9.87 -5.59
C CYS A 142 4.56 11.34 -5.20
N ASP A 143 3.42 11.96 -5.49
CA ASP A 143 3.16 13.34 -5.10
C ASP A 143 3.20 13.55 -3.58
N MET A 144 2.61 12.65 -2.81
CA MET A 144 2.62 12.72 -1.34
C MET A 144 4.04 12.59 -0.79
N LEU A 145 4.84 11.67 -1.31
CA LEU A 145 6.26 11.51 -0.97
C LEU A 145 7.11 12.69 -1.45
N GLY A 146 6.59 13.47 -2.40
CA GLY A 146 7.29 14.54 -3.09
C GLY A 146 8.38 14.02 -4.02
N VAL A 147 8.12 12.89 -4.65
CA VAL A 147 8.86 12.45 -5.82
C VAL A 147 8.62 13.49 -6.93
N PRO A 148 9.67 14.01 -7.59
CA PRO A 148 9.52 14.86 -8.76
C PRO A 148 8.75 14.15 -9.88
N LEU A 149 7.98 14.90 -10.66
CA LEU A 149 7.16 14.35 -11.75
C LEU A 149 8.00 13.54 -12.76
N GLU A 150 9.24 13.97 -13.00
CA GLU A 150 10.19 13.30 -13.90
C GLU A 150 10.60 11.90 -13.42
N ASP A 151 10.51 11.62 -12.13
CA ASP A 151 10.87 10.33 -11.53
C ASP A 151 9.66 9.39 -11.35
N GLU A 152 8.42 9.85 -11.61
CA GLU A 152 7.21 9.02 -11.51
C GLU A 152 7.28 7.71 -12.33
N PRO A 153 7.74 7.70 -13.60
CA PRO A 153 7.85 6.46 -14.38
C PRO A 153 8.80 5.45 -13.74
N ARG A 154 9.83 5.94 -13.04
CA ARG A 154 10.79 5.09 -12.33
C ARG A 154 10.13 4.42 -11.11
N PHE A 155 9.32 5.17 -10.36
CA PHE A 155 8.53 4.63 -9.24
C PHE A 155 7.47 3.63 -9.67
N GLN A 156 6.78 3.91 -10.78
CA GLN A 156 5.79 3.00 -11.34
C GLN A 156 6.43 1.65 -11.69
N ARG A 157 7.60 1.67 -12.35
CA ARG A 157 8.36 0.45 -12.67
C ARG A 157 8.74 -0.32 -11.42
N TRP A 158 9.32 0.33 -10.41
CA TRP A 158 9.71 -0.36 -9.18
C TRP A 158 8.52 -0.95 -8.43
N THR A 159 7.39 -0.24 -8.40
CA THR A 159 6.15 -0.73 -7.79
C THR A 159 5.61 -1.95 -8.54
N GLN A 160 5.68 -1.93 -9.88
CA GLN A 160 5.28 -3.07 -10.71
C GLN A 160 6.18 -4.28 -10.50
N ASP A 161 7.51 -4.10 -10.56
CA ASP A 161 8.47 -5.17 -10.33
C ASP A 161 8.31 -5.78 -8.92
N PHE A 162 7.99 -4.95 -7.92
CA PHE A 162 7.68 -5.41 -6.57
C PHE A 162 6.42 -6.30 -6.55
N LEU A 163 5.32 -5.83 -7.12
CA LEU A 163 4.04 -6.56 -7.14
C LEU A 163 4.14 -7.86 -7.96
N ASP A 164 4.84 -7.83 -9.09
CA ASP A 164 5.12 -9.01 -9.91
C ASP A 164 6.00 -10.02 -9.16
N GLY A 165 6.86 -9.55 -8.27
CA GLY A 165 7.70 -10.38 -7.42
C GLY A 165 6.92 -11.14 -6.36
N GLU A 166 5.90 -10.54 -5.72
CA GLU A 166 5.20 -11.08 -4.54
C GLU A 166 4.63 -12.50 -4.79
N PHE A 167 4.15 -12.79 -5.99
CA PHE A 167 3.59 -14.10 -6.38
C PHE A 167 4.22 -14.67 -7.66
N GLY A 168 5.33 -14.11 -8.12
CA GLY A 168 5.95 -14.42 -9.40
C GLY A 168 6.96 -15.58 -9.38
N THR A 169 7.55 -15.82 -10.54
CA THR A 169 8.68 -16.72 -10.74
C THR A 169 9.91 -16.28 -9.92
N PRO A 170 10.91 -17.15 -9.69
CA PRO A 170 12.15 -16.76 -9.01
C PRO A 170 12.83 -15.52 -9.64
N GLN A 171 12.73 -15.36 -10.96
CA GLN A 171 13.29 -14.22 -11.67
C GLN A 171 12.52 -12.92 -11.40
N GLN A 172 11.18 -13.00 -11.31
CA GLN A 172 10.34 -11.85 -10.93
C GLN A 172 10.58 -11.45 -9.47
N ARG A 173 10.75 -12.42 -8.56
CA ARG A 173 11.14 -12.15 -7.18
C ARG A 173 12.46 -11.39 -7.09
N GLN A 174 13.48 -11.82 -7.82
CA GLN A 174 14.78 -11.13 -7.84
C GLN A 174 14.66 -9.69 -8.37
N ARG A 175 13.83 -9.45 -9.39
CA ARG A 175 13.55 -8.09 -9.88
C ARG A 175 12.84 -7.24 -8.83
N GLY A 176 11.84 -7.80 -8.14
CA GLY A 176 11.16 -7.13 -7.04
C GLY A 176 12.10 -6.77 -5.90
N GLU A 177 12.99 -7.68 -5.49
CA GLU A 177 14.03 -7.41 -4.48
C GLU A 177 14.96 -6.25 -4.89
N GLN A 178 15.40 -6.24 -6.16
CA GLN A 178 16.22 -5.16 -6.70
C GLN A 178 15.46 -3.83 -6.72
N ALA A 179 14.19 -3.85 -7.16
CA ALA A 179 13.33 -2.67 -7.18
C ALA A 179 13.13 -2.06 -5.78
N ILE A 180 12.95 -2.89 -4.74
CA ILE A 180 12.87 -2.42 -3.35
C ILE A 180 14.19 -1.76 -2.92
N ALA A 181 15.33 -2.36 -3.26
CA ALA A 181 16.64 -1.81 -2.91
C ALA A 181 16.86 -0.43 -3.54
N GLU A 182 16.58 -0.30 -4.84
CA GLU A 182 16.68 0.96 -5.58
C GLU A 182 15.69 2.02 -5.07
N MET A 183 14.45 1.62 -4.78
CA MET A 183 13.44 2.50 -4.19
C MET A 183 13.87 3.00 -2.81
N ARG A 184 14.47 2.13 -1.98
CA ARG A 184 14.96 2.49 -0.64
C ARG A 184 16.10 3.50 -0.71
N GLU A 185 17.05 3.29 -1.61
CA GLU A 185 18.15 4.22 -1.83
C GLU A 185 17.62 5.61 -2.21
N TYR A 186 16.71 5.67 -3.17
CA TYR A 186 16.16 6.94 -3.61
C TYR A 186 15.28 7.64 -2.56
N ILE A 187 14.44 6.92 -1.82
CA ILE A 187 13.69 7.52 -0.70
C ILE A 187 14.66 8.07 0.36
N THR A 188 15.82 7.43 0.55
CA THR A 188 16.87 7.94 1.44
C THR A 188 17.44 9.26 0.92
N GLU A 189 17.69 9.37 -0.39
CA GLU A 189 18.14 10.62 -1.03
C GLU A 189 17.11 11.75 -0.85
N ILE A 190 15.81 11.47 -1.06
CA ILE A 190 14.73 12.44 -0.79
C ILE A 190 14.75 12.86 0.68
N ALA A 191 14.84 11.90 1.60
CA ALA A 191 14.85 12.18 3.03
C ALA A 191 16.05 13.05 3.44
N GLU A 192 17.22 12.82 2.85
CA GLU A 192 18.40 13.65 3.09
C GLU A 192 18.26 15.05 2.49
N ALA A 193 17.73 15.18 1.26
CA ALA A 193 17.44 16.47 0.66
C ALA A 193 16.48 17.28 1.53
N TYR A 194 15.43 16.63 2.06
CA TYR A 194 14.50 17.26 3.00
C TYR A 194 15.17 17.69 4.31
N ARG A 195 16.10 16.89 4.87
CA ARG A 195 16.86 17.30 6.07
C ARG A 195 17.70 18.55 5.82
N ARG A 196 18.28 18.70 4.63
CA ARG A 196 19.10 19.87 4.26
C ARG A 196 18.24 21.11 4.03
N GLN A 197 17.02 20.96 3.51
CA GLN A 197 16.09 22.06 3.26
C GLN A 197 14.65 21.67 3.66
N PRO A 198 14.28 21.82 4.94
CA PRO A 198 12.94 21.48 5.40
C PRO A 198 11.89 22.35 4.72
N GLY A 199 10.92 21.74 4.03
CA GLY A 199 9.79 22.43 3.37
C GLY A 199 9.58 22.05 1.90
N THR A 200 10.54 21.36 1.28
CA THR A 200 10.44 21.00 -0.15
C THR A 200 9.51 19.82 -0.41
N THR A 201 9.55 18.72 0.38
CA THR A 201 8.77 17.48 0.07
C THR A 201 8.44 16.55 1.27
N TYR A 202 7.67 15.47 1.04
CA TYR A 202 6.99 14.48 1.93
C TYR A 202 5.64 14.89 2.55
N CYS A 203 5.44 16.19 2.76
CA CYS A 203 4.18 16.74 3.24
C CYS A 203 4.30 18.26 3.19
N ARG A 204 4.04 18.90 2.04
CA ARG A 204 4.17 20.37 1.93
C ARG A 204 3.35 21.05 3.03
N GLY A 205 4.03 21.72 3.93
CA GLY A 205 3.47 22.66 4.90
C GLY A 205 3.96 24.04 4.50
N GLY A 206 3.04 24.91 4.10
CA GLY A 206 3.33 26.32 3.79
C GLY A 206 4.04 26.54 2.45
N SER A 207 3.42 27.35 1.60
CA SER A 207 4.01 27.89 0.38
C SER A 207 5.36 28.58 0.66
N PRO A 208 6.28 28.57 -0.32
CA PRO A 208 6.97 29.79 -0.67
C PRO A 208 6.75 30.06 -2.17
N THR A 209 5.61 30.68 -2.50
CA THR A 209 5.55 31.56 -3.67
C THR A 209 6.40 32.78 -3.35
N THR A 210 7.70 32.69 -3.62
CA THR A 210 8.52 33.87 -3.88
C THR A 210 9.41 33.56 -5.07
N THR A 211 8.87 33.81 -6.25
CA THR A 211 9.67 34.12 -7.43
C THR A 211 10.57 35.31 -7.07
N PRO A 212 11.91 35.21 -7.19
CA PRO A 212 12.75 36.38 -7.10
C PRO A 212 12.50 37.21 -8.36
N THR A 213 11.84 38.34 -8.20
CA THR A 213 11.79 39.36 -9.25
C THR A 213 13.21 39.87 -9.41
N ALA A 214 13.81 39.63 -10.57
CA ALA A 214 15.08 40.22 -10.94
C ALA A 214 14.97 41.75 -10.95
N ARG A 215 15.90 42.42 -10.29
CA ARG A 215 16.33 43.79 -10.58
C ARG A 215 17.85 43.85 -10.47
#